data_AF-A0A1A2KSN1-F1
#
_entry.id   AF-A0A1A2KSN1-F1
#
_cell.length_a   1.000
_cell.length_b   1.000
_cell.length_c   1.000
_cell.angle_alpha   90.00
_cell.angle_beta   90.00
_cell.angle_gamma   90.00
#
_symmetry.space_group_name_H-M   'P 1'
#
loop_
_entity.id
_entity.type
_entity.pdbx_description
1 polymer ?
#
loop_
_entity_poly.entity_id
_entity_poly.type
_entity_poly.pdbx_seq_one_letter_code
_entity_poly.pdbx_strand_id
1 'polypeptide(L)'
;MTTVQSSTGHPPVDKSRSTTQRIRSVLGNQAVGAILLALVVALVWEIFSDLTFVIPSPVQTFQVLIHNLADPAYLFDLQVTAQSVFLSFVIGTAIGGVLGLLLGLSQRLRLIFEPMLIVLNGIPKIVLYPVLLPIFTLSGSKIVMGVLFALFPVLINVTTGVQEIPRVYWKLARSVRANAWQTLVHIIIPAIRRPLLTGIRLAVSLAVVGVVLSEFFATRRGLGRVVLQAYSHGDYPSMVATIMLLITISFGISIALWQWEKRLH
;
A
#
# COMPACT_ATOMS: atom_id res chain seq x y z
N MET A 1 78.39 -1.47 30.46
CA MET A 1 78.88 -2.07 29.21
C MET A 1 77.67 -2.40 28.34
N THR A 2 77.76 -2.04 27.05
CA THR A 2 76.93 -2.50 25.91
C THR A 2 75.47 -2.00 25.75
N THR A 3 75.36 -0.82 25.12
CA THR A 3 74.50 -0.45 23.96
C THR A 3 73.41 -1.42 23.47
N VAL A 4 72.17 -0.91 23.27
CA VAL A 4 71.36 -1.11 22.05
C VAL A 4 70.51 0.14 21.76
N GLN A 5 70.39 0.41 20.47
CA GLN A 5 69.96 1.59 19.72
C GLN A 5 68.58 1.30 19.07
N SER A 6 67.72 2.30 18.84
CA SER A 6 66.80 2.41 17.67
C SER A 6 65.72 3.48 17.92
N SER A 7 65.74 4.62 17.22
CA SER A 7 65.21 4.92 15.87
C SER A 7 63.67 5.09 15.85
N THR A 8 63.19 6.33 15.71
CA THR A 8 62.64 6.96 14.47
C THR A 8 61.16 6.70 14.23
N GLY A 9 60.40 7.77 13.96
CA GLY A 9 59.14 7.65 13.21
C GLY A 9 58.12 8.74 13.53
N HIS A 10 58.24 9.91 12.90
CA HIS A 10 57.07 10.75 12.66
C HIS A 10 56.12 10.02 11.70
N PRO A 11 54.83 9.86 12.01
CA PRO A 11 53.88 9.30 11.06
C PRO A 11 53.59 10.30 9.93
N PRO A 12 53.38 9.83 8.68
CA PRO A 12 53.01 10.70 7.58
C PRO A 12 51.55 11.14 7.72
N VAL A 13 51.30 12.42 7.45
CA VAL A 13 49.95 12.98 7.32
C VAL A 13 49.35 12.50 5.99
N ASP A 14 48.49 11.49 6.05
CA ASP A 14 47.69 11.03 4.90
C ASP A 14 46.61 12.06 4.55
N LYS A 15 46.97 13.00 3.66
CA LYS A 15 46.04 13.96 3.02
C LYS A 15 45.89 13.62 1.54
N SER A 16 45.23 12.50 1.24
CA SER A 16 44.69 12.29 -0.12
C SER A 16 43.49 11.33 -0.11
N ARG A 17 42.42 11.70 0.60
CA ARG A 17 41.10 11.11 0.31
C ARG A 17 40.57 11.72 -0.98
N SER A 18 40.82 11.02 -2.09
CA SER A 18 40.37 11.40 -3.43
C SER A 18 38.86 11.75 -3.44
N THR A 19 38.52 12.86 -4.09
CA THR A 19 37.14 13.37 -4.28
C THR A 19 36.17 12.29 -4.77
N THR A 20 36.68 11.34 -5.55
CA THR A 20 35.96 10.18 -6.11
C THR A 20 35.42 9.23 -5.03
N GLN A 21 36.11 9.08 -3.90
CA GLN A 21 35.69 8.20 -2.80
C GLN A 21 34.58 8.85 -1.95
N ARG A 22 34.57 10.18 -1.87
CA ARG A 22 33.51 10.97 -1.21
C ARG A 22 32.18 10.87 -1.97
N ILE A 23 32.20 10.95 -3.30
CA ILE A 23 31.01 10.82 -4.16
C ILE A 23 30.38 9.42 -4.00
N ARG A 24 31.19 8.35 -3.92
CA ARG A 24 30.71 6.98 -3.64
C ARG A 24 30.08 6.82 -2.26
N SER A 25 30.58 7.49 -1.23
CA SER A 25 30.01 7.43 0.13
C SER A 25 28.70 8.23 0.27
N VAL A 26 28.52 9.27 -0.53
CA VAL A 26 27.30 10.10 -0.56
C VAL A 26 26.19 9.39 -1.35
N LEU A 27 26.52 8.71 -2.45
CA LEU A 27 25.62 7.82 -3.20
C LEU A 27 25.25 6.53 -2.46
N GLY A 28 26.04 6.12 -1.45
CA GLY A 28 25.74 4.99 -0.57
C GLY A 28 24.66 5.29 0.47
N ASN A 29 24.28 6.56 0.65
CA ASN A 29 23.30 6.97 1.64
C ASN A 29 21.91 6.97 0.99
N GLN A 30 21.04 6.06 1.41
CA GLN A 30 19.69 5.87 0.83
C GLN A 30 18.87 7.17 0.75
N ALA A 31 19.10 8.11 1.68
CA ALA A 31 18.47 9.43 1.70
C ALA A 31 18.89 10.31 0.51
N VAL A 32 20.17 10.29 0.10
CA VAL A 32 20.66 11.09 -1.03
C VAL A 32 20.13 10.53 -2.35
N GLY A 33 20.09 9.21 -2.47
CA GLY A 33 19.45 8.56 -3.63
C GLY A 33 17.97 8.89 -3.76
N ALA A 34 17.23 8.91 -2.64
CA ALA A 34 15.81 9.27 -2.63
C ALA A 34 15.58 10.75 -3.00
N ILE A 35 16.41 11.66 -2.48
CA ILE A 35 16.32 13.10 -2.80
C ILE A 35 16.64 13.36 -4.27
N LEU A 36 17.71 12.74 -4.81
CA LEU A 36 18.06 12.86 -6.22
C LEU A 36 16.94 12.33 -7.11
N LEU A 37 16.34 11.20 -6.77
CA LEU A 37 15.21 10.65 -7.51
C LEU A 37 14.00 11.60 -7.47
N ALA A 38 13.65 12.13 -6.29
CA ALA A 38 12.55 13.09 -6.15
C ALA A 38 12.79 14.36 -6.98
N LEU A 39 14.04 14.84 -7.02
CA LEU A 39 14.41 16.04 -7.77
C LEU A 39 14.36 15.79 -9.29
N VAL A 40 14.80 14.61 -9.75
CA VAL A 40 14.64 14.20 -11.15
C VAL A 40 13.17 14.11 -11.53
N VAL A 41 12.33 13.50 -10.69
CA VAL A 41 10.88 13.40 -10.93
C VAL A 41 10.23 14.79 -11.00
N ALA A 42 10.58 15.69 -10.10
CA ALA A 42 10.07 17.06 -10.10
C ALA A 42 10.51 17.84 -11.35
N LEU A 43 11.77 17.71 -11.77
CA LEU A 43 12.27 18.37 -12.97
C LEU A 43 11.61 17.83 -14.24
N VAL A 44 11.41 16.52 -14.31
CA VAL A 44 10.65 15.90 -15.41
C VAL A 44 9.22 16.43 -15.43
N TRP A 45 8.54 16.52 -14.28
CA TRP A 45 7.20 17.09 -14.21
C TRP A 45 7.16 18.53 -14.70
N GLU A 46 8.07 19.40 -14.24
CA GLU A 46 8.15 20.79 -14.71
C GLU A 46 8.27 20.89 -16.24
N ILE A 47 9.18 20.10 -16.84
CA ILE A 47 9.38 20.08 -18.29
C ILE A 47 8.10 19.63 -19.02
N PHE A 48 7.40 18.61 -18.50
CA PHE A 48 6.15 18.13 -19.09
C PHE A 48 4.98 19.11 -18.90
N SER A 49 4.96 19.89 -17.83
CA SER A 49 3.95 20.94 -17.64
C SER A 49 4.11 22.09 -18.64
N ASP A 50 5.33 22.44 -19.01
CA ASP A 50 5.57 23.47 -20.03
C ASP A 50 5.18 22.99 -21.45
N LEU A 51 5.24 21.67 -21.68
CA LEU A 51 4.93 21.07 -22.98
C LEU A 51 3.42 20.80 -23.18
N THR A 52 2.61 20.79 -22.12
CA THR A 52 1.20 20.39 -22.21
C THR A 52 0.30 21.24 -21.31
N PHE A 53 -0.85 21.68 -21.83
CA PHE A 53 -1.83 22.43 -21.00
C PHE A 53 -2.57 21.55 -19.98
N VAL A 54 -2.51 20.22 -20.14
CA VAL A 54 -3.22 19.25 -19.30
C VAL A 54 -2.45 18.91 -18.02
N ILE A 55 -1.13 19.13 -18.02
CA ILE A 55 -0.28 18.88 -16.86
C ILE A 55 0.03 20.23 -16.21
N PRO A 56 -0.65 20.59 -15.11
CA PRO A 56 -0.34 21.81 -14.38
C PRO A 56 1.06 21.73 -13.76
N SER A 57 1.67 22.90 -13.55
CA SER A 57 2.98 22.94 -12.89
C SER A 57 2.87 22.42 -11.44
N PRO A 58 3.96 21.84 -10.89
CA PRO A 58 4.02 21.43 -9.48
C PRO A 58 3.60 22.56 -8.54
N VAL A 59 4.10 23.79 -8.77
CA VAL A 59 3.78 24.95 -7.91
C VAL A 59 2.29 25.27 -7.96
N GLN A 60 1.69 25.32 -9.15
CA GLN A 60 0.25 25.57 -9.31
C GLN A 60 -0.57 24.48 -8.61
N THR A 61 -0.17 23.22 -8.79
CA THR A 61 -0.82 22.06 -8.16
C THR A 61 -0.82 22.17 -6.64
N PHE A 62 0.33 22.54 -6.04
CA PHE A 62 0.43 22.73 -4.59
C PHE A 62 -0.40 23.90 -4.07
N GLN A 63 -0.46 25.03 -4.80
CA GLN A 63 -1.28 26.16 -4.41
C GLN A 63 -2.78 25.81 -4.44
N VAL A 64 -3.24 25.16 -5.51
CA VAL A 64 -4.63 24.68 -5.62
C VAL A 64 -4.95 23.67 -4.54
N LEU A 65 -4.01 22.76 -4.21
CA LEU A 65 -4.20 21.81 -3.13
C LEU A 65 -4.41 22.51 -1.78
N ILE A 66 -3.57 23.50 -1.44
CA ILE A 66 -3.72 24.27 -0.18
C ILE A 66 -5.06 25.00 -0.15
N HIS A 67 -5.47 25.59 -1.28
CA HIS A 67 -6.76 26.26 -1.38
C HIS A 67 -7.94 25.29 -1.20
N ASN A 68 -7.91 24.14 -1.87
CA ASN A 68 -8.92 23.09 -1.75
C ASN A 68 -9.00 22.56 -0.31
N LEU A 69 -7.86 22.40 0.38
CA LEU A 69 -7.84 21.97 1.78
C LEU A 69 -8.45 23.00 2.74
N ALA A 70 -8.59 24.26 2.33
CA ALA A 70 -9.29 25.28 3.11
C ALA A 70 -10.81 25.28 2.87
N ASP A 71 -11.30 24.60 1.83
CA ASP A 71 -12.73 24.50 1.52
C ASP A 71 -13.41 23.40 2.38
N PRO A 72 -14.40 23.75 3.23
CA PRO A 72 -15.15 22.77 4.02
C PRO A 72 -15.84 21.68 3.17
N ALA A 73 -16.28 22.00 1.95
CA ALA A 73 -16.92 21.02 1.07
C ALA A 73 -15.92 19.95 0.61
N TYR A 74 -14.71 20.37 0.25
CA TYR A 74 -13.62 19.46 -0.14
C TYR A 74 -13.18 18.58 1.04
N LEU A 75 -13.05 19.15 2.25
CA LEU A 75 -12.74 18.38 3.46
C LEU A 75 -13.84 17.35 3.78
N PHE A 76 -15.10 17.68 3.54
CA PHE A 76 -16.20 16.72 3.69
C PHE A 76 -16.09 15.58 2.68
N ASP A 77 -15.79 15.86 1.41
CA ASP A 77 -15.55 14.82 0.39
C ASP A 77 -14.36 13.93 0.76
N LEU A 78 -13.26 14.51 1.24
CA LEU A 78 -12.10 13.78 1.78
C LEU A 78 -12.50 12.85 2.92
N GLN A 79 -13.27 13.36 3.89
CA GLN A 79 -13.75 12.55 5.02
C GLN A 79 -14.62 11.39 4.55
N VAL A 80 -15.54 11.64 3.61
CA VAL A 80 -16.42 10.62 3.05
C VAL A 80 -15.62 9.51 2.35
N THR A 81 -14.61 9.87 1.56
CA THR A 81 -13.71 8.89 0.92
C THR A 81 -12.92 8.12 1.97
N ALA A 82 -12.33 8.81 2.95
CA ALA A 82 -11.55 8.18 4.01
C ALA A 82 -12.37 7.17 4.84
N GLN A 83 -13.60 7.51 5.21
CA GLN A 83 -14.51 6.59 5.91
C GLN A 83 -14.85 5.37 5.06
N SER A 84 -15.11 5.57 3.77
CA SER A 84 -15.44 4.49 2.84
C SER A 84 -14.27 3.53 2.68
N VAL A 85 -13.05 4.06 2.48
CA VAL A 85 -11.81 3.28 2.42
C VAL A 85 -11.58 2.50 3.71
N PHE A 86 -11.75 3.15 4.86
CA PHE A 86 -11.56 2.51 6.16
C PHE A 86 -12.52 1.33 6.36
N LEU A 87 -13.82 1.53 6.11
CA LEU A 87 -14.82 0.47 6.21
C LEU A 87 -14.54 -0.66 5.22
N SER A 88 -14.23 -0.33 3.97
CA SER A 88 -13.89 -1.31 2.94
C SER A 88 -12.66 -2.14 3.31
N PHE A 89 -11.63 -1.50 3.84
CA PHE A 89 -10.40 -2.15 4.28
C PHE A 89 -10.67 -3.09 5.46
N VAL A 90 -11.36 -2.63 6.51
CA VAL A 90 -11.65 -3.44 7.70
C VAL A 90 -12.50 -4.65 7.33
N ILE A 91 -13.60 -4.43 6.60
CA ILE A 91 -14.51 -5.50 6.19
C ILE A 91 -13.82 -6.47 5.23
N GLY A 92 -13.14 -5.96 4.20
CA GLY A 92 -12.45 -6.79 3.21
C GLY A 92 -11.31 -7.61 3.81
N THR A 93 -10.54 -7.02 4.73
CA THR A 93 -9.46 -7.73 5.43
C THR A 93 -10.01 -8.78 6.38
N ALA A 94 -11.07 -8.47 7.13
CA ALA A 94 -11.69 -9.43 8.03
C ALA A 94 -12.25 -10.64 7.26
N ILE A 95 -13.04 -10.39 6.21
CA ILE A 95 -13.62 -11.46 5.38
C ILE A 95 -12.52 -12.23 4.66
N GLY A 96 -11.58 -11.55 4.01
CA GLY A 96 -10.47 -12.18 3.30
C GLY A 96 -9.59 -13.02 4.23
N GLY A 97 -9.31 -12.52 5.44
CA GLY A 97 -8.54 -13.25 6.45
C GLY A 97 -9.25 -14.52 6.94
N VAL A 98 -10.54 -14.43 7.27
CA VAL A 98 -11.34 -15.58 7.70
C VAL A 98 -11.45 -16.62 6.58
N LEU A 99 -11.85 -16.20 5.37
CA LEU A 99 -11.94 -17.10 4.22
C LEU A 99 -10.57 -17.71 3.88
N GLY A 100 -9.49 -16.94 3.97
CA GLY A 100 -8.15 -17.43 3.70
C GLY A 100 -7.68 -18.46 4.70
N LEU A 101 -8.00 -18.28 5.98
CA LEU A 101 -7.76 -19.30 7.00
C LEU A 101 -8.57 -20.57 6.69
N LEU A 102 -9.87 -20.45 6.38
CA LEU A 102 -10.73 -21.61 6.09
C LEU A 102 -10.22 -22.42 4.89
N LEU A 103 -9.82 -21.75 3.81
CA LEU A 103 -9.28 -22.39 2.61
C LEU A 103 -7.86 -22.93 2.83
N GLY A 104 -7.03 -22.23 3.61
CA GLY A 104 -5.69 -22.68 3.96
C GLY A 104 -5.70 -23.95 4.80
N LEU A 105 -6.65 -24.06 5.74
CA LEU A 105 -6.76 -25.19 6.68
C LEU A 105 -7.46 -26.41 6.08
N SER A 106 -8.36 -26.22 5.12
CA SER A 106 -9.14 -27.31 4.52
C SER A 106 -8.70 -27.62 3.09
N GLN A 107 -8.04 -28.76 2.91
CA GLN A 107 -7.68 -29.27 1.58
C GLN A 107 -8.90 -29.47 0.67
N ARG A 108 -10.05 -29.88 1.24
CA ARG A 108 -11.28 -30.08 0.46
C ARG A 108 -11.84 -28.75 -0.05
N LEU A 109 -11.96 -27.75 0.82
CA LEU A 109 -12.46 -26.44 0.40
C LEU A 109 -11.52 -25.82 -0.63
N ARG A 110 -10.21 -25.94 -0.44
CA ARG A 110 -9.22 -25.49 -1.41
C ARG A 110 -9.46 -26.08 -2.80
N LEU A 111 -9.53 -27.40 -2.93
CA LEU A 111 -9.70 -28.06 -4.25
C LEU A 111 -10.97 -27.60 -4.98
N ILE A 112 -12.02 -27.21 -4.24
CA ILE A 112 -13.27 -26.72 -4.80
C ILE A 112 -13.17 -25.24 -5.21
N PHE A 113 -12.63 -24.40 -4.33
CA PHE A 113 -12.68 -22.94 -4.49
C PHE A 113 -11.45 -22.37 -5.23
N GLU A 114 -10.31 -23.05 -5.23
CA GLU A 114 -9.07 -22.57 -5.84
C GLU A 114 -9.22 -22.22 -7.33
N PRO A 115 -9.86 -23.06 -8.19
CA PRO A 115 -10.13 -22.68 -9.58
C PRO A 115 -11.02 -21.46 -9.70
N MET A 116 -12.07 -21.36 -8.86
CA MET A 116 -12.97 -20.20 -8.85
C MET A 116 -12.24 -18.92 -8.44
N LEU A 117 -11.35 -18.98 -7.44
CA LEU A 117 -10.58 -17.84 -6.99
C LEU A 117 -9.63 -17.32 -8.06
N ILE A 118 -8.99 -18.21 -8.83
CA ILE A 118 -8.13 -17.85 -9.95
C ILE A 118 -8.95 -17.10 -11.02
N VAL A 119 -10.11 -17.64 -11.39
CA VAL A 119 -11.00 -17.02 -12.38
C VAL A 119 -11.51 -15.67 -11.87
N LEU A 120 -12.04 -15.61 -10.64
CA LEU A 120 -12.55 -14.38 -10.03
C LEU A 120 -11.48 -13.30 -9.89
N ASN A 121 -10.23 -13.68 -9.61
CA ASN A 121 -9.14 -12.72 -9.51
C ASN A 121 -8.85 -12.05 -10.86
N GLY A 122 -8.94 -12.82 -11.95
CA GLY A 122 -8.73 -12.36 -13.33
C GLY A 122 -9.87 -11.51 -13.88
N ILE A 123 -11.05 -11.53 -13.28
CA ILE A 123 -12.15 -10.63 -13.68
C ILE A 123 -11.75 -9.18 -13.35
N PRO A 124 -11.85 -8.24 -14.31
CA PRO A 124 -11.70 -6.82 -14.05
C PRO A 124 -12.79 -6.36 -13.07
N LYS A 125 -12.46 -6.29 -11.78
CA LYS A 125 -13.42 -6.02 -10.70
C LYS A 125 -14.20 -4.72 -10.93
N ILE A 126 -13.60 -3.73 -11.60
CA ILE A 126 -14.23 -2.46 -11.97
C ILE A 126 -15.52 -2.63 -12.78
N VAL A 127 -15.60 -3.67 -13.61
CA VAL A 127 -16.77 -3.96 -14.44
C VAL A 127 -17.98 -4.40 -13.60
N LEU A 128 -17.77 -4.83 -12.35
CA LEU A 128 -18.85 -5.22 -11.46
C LEU A 128 -19.60 -4.03 -10.85
N TYR A 129 -19.03 -2.81 -10.89
CA TYR A 129 -19.62 -1.67 -10.19
C TYR A 129 -21.08 -1.34 -10.62
N PRO A 130 -21.44 -1.34 -11.92
CA PRO A 130 -22.83 -1.12 -12.34
C PRO A 130 -23.81 -2.14 -11.77
N VAL A 131 -23.38 -3.38 -11.53
CA VAL A 131 -24.20 -4.43 -10.91
C VAL A 131 -24.46 -4.14 -9.43
N LEU A 132 -23.53 -3.46 -8.75
CA LEU A 132 -23.67 -3.11 -7.34
C LEU A 132 -24.67 -1.97 -7.10
N LEU A 133 -24.89 -1.09 -8.09
CA LEU A 133 -25.76 0.08 -7.97
C LEU A 133 -27.24 -0.23 -7.66
N PRO A 134 -27.90 -1.21 -8.32
CA PRO A 134 -29.28 -1.56 -7.98
C PRO A 134 -29.40 -2.40 -6.70
N ILE A 135 -28.32 -3.09 -6.28
CA ILE A 135 -28.33 -4.00 -5.12
C ILE A 135 -28.11 -3.24 -3.82
N PHE A 136 -27.21 -2.25 -3.84
CA PHE A 136 -26.79 -1.51 -2.66
C PHE A 136 -27.13 -0.02 -2.79
N THR A 137 -27.19 0.69 -1.66
CA THR A 137 -27.27 2.15 -1.68
C THR A 137 -26.01 2.75 -2.33
N LEU A 138 -26.05 3.99 -2.81
CA LEU A 138 -24.86 4.68 -3.38
C LEU A 138 -23.64 4.65 -2.45
N SER A 139 -23.88 4.69 -1.13
CA SER A 139 -22.80 4.58 -0.16
C SER A 139 -22.38 3.13 0.12
N GLY A 140 -23.31 2.19 0.04
CA GLY A 140 -23.00 0.76 0.15
C GLY A 140 -22.22 0.24 -1.05
N SER A 141 -22.58 0.64 -2.27
CA SER A 141 -21.95 0.17 -3.51
C SER A 141 -20.46 0.51 -3.55
N LYS A 142 -20.08 1.75 -3.15
CA LYS A 142 -18.66 2.14 -3.04
C LYS A 142 -17.90 1.34 -1.98
N ILE A 143 -18.53 1.05 -0.83
CA ILE A 143 -17.90 0.28 0.23
C ILE A 143 -17.68 -1.17 -0.23
N VAL A 144 -18.72 -1.80 -0.79
CA VAL A 144 -18.65 -3.16 -1.33
C VAL A 144 -17.61 -3.26 -2.42
N MET A 145 -17.49 -2.23 -3.26
CA MET A 145 -16.46 -2.18 -4.28
C MET A 145 -15.05 -2.17 -3.68
N GLY A 146 -14.80 -1.32 -2.68
CA GLY A 146 -13.54 -1.34 -1.94
C GLY A 146 -13.28 -2.69 -1.22
N VAL A 147 -14.32 -3.32 -0.67
CA VAL A 147 -14.24 -4.65 -0.05
C VAL A 147 -13.79 -5.70 -1.06
N LEU A 148 -14.37 -5.71 -2.26
CA LEU A 148 -13.98 -6.63 -3.32
C LEU A 148 -12.51 -6.46 -3.72
N PHE A 149 -11.97 -5.25 -3.69
CA PHE A 149 -10.55 -5.03 -3.97
C PHE A 149 -9.64 -5.46 -2.81
N ALA A 150 -10.05 -5.18 -1.57
CA ALA A 150 -9.28 -5.50 -0.36
C ALA A 150 -9.28 -7.00 -0.01
N LEU A 151 -10.37 -7.72 -0.32
CA LEU A 151 -10.59 -9.10 0.09
C LEU A 151 -9.60 -10.08 -0.53
N PHE A 152 -9.45 -10.06 -1.85
CA PHE A 152 -8.65 -11.07 -2.58
C PHE A 152 -7.17 -11.11 -2.19
N PRO A 153 -6.43 -9.98 -2.06
CA PRO A 153 -5.02 -10.06 -1.66
C PRO A 153 -4.85 -10.69 -0.27
N VAL A 154 -5.71 -10.37 0.71
CA VAL A 154 -5.66 -10.98 2.04
C VAL A 154 -5.99 -12.46 1.95
N LEU A 155 -7.09 -12.80 1.27
CA LEU A 155 -7.54 -14.17 1.05
C LEU A 155 -6.42 -15.05 0.49
N ILE A 156 -5.78 -14.61 -0.60
CA ILE A 156 -4.74 -15.36 -1.29
C ILE A 156 -3.49 -15.49 -0.39
N ASN A 157 -2.99 -14.38 0.15
CA ASN A 157 -1.77 -14.41 0.97
C ASN A 157 -1.93 -15.26 2.24
N VAL A 158 -3.08 -15.18 2.92
CA VAL A 158 -3.36 -16.00 4.10
C VAL A 158 -3.48 -17.47 3.71
N THR A 159 -4.21 -17.78 2.63
CA THR A 159 -4.35 -19.16 2.13
C THR A 159 -2.99 -19.78 1.81
N THR A 160 -2.15 -19.08 1.04
CA THR A 160 -0.79 -19.54 0.70
C THR A 160 0.09 -19.64 1.93
N GLY A 161 0.05 -18.65 2.83
CA GLY A 161 0.83 -18.63 4.05
C GLY A 161 0.56 -19.84 4.95
N VAL A 162 -0.71 -20.25 5.09
CA VAL A 162 -1.07 -21.45 5.87
C VAL A 162 -0.53 -22.73 5.22
N GLN A 163 -0.52 -22.80 3.88
CA GLN A 163 -0.05 -23.96 3.14
C GLN A 163 1.47 -24.14 3.21
N GLU A 164 2.20 -23.04 3.33
CA GLU A 164 3.66 -23.03 3.44
C GLU A 164 4.16 -23.40 4.85
N ILE A 165 3.26 -23.53 5.84
CA ILE A 165 3.63 -23.94 7.20
C ILE A 165 4.31 -25.32 7.15
N PRO A 166 5.56 -25.45 7.64
CA PRO A 166 6.26 -26.73 7.66
C PRO A 166 5.48 -27.83 8.39
N ARG A 167 5.49 -29.05 7.84
CA ARG A 167 4.78 -30.22 8.40
C ARG A 167 5.12 -30.53 9.86
N VAL A 168 6.29 -30.10 10.34
CA VAL A 168 6.71 -30.29 11.74
C VAL A 168 5.79 -29.60 12.73
N TYR A 169 5.26 -28.41 12.42
CA TYR A 169 4.33 -27.69 13.29
C TYR A 169 3.01 -28.47 13.49
N TRP A 170 2.51 -29.09 12.42
CA TRP A 170 1.32 -29.95 12.46
C TRP A 170 1.55 -31.27 13.24
N LYS A 171 2.78 -31.79 13.24
CA LYS A 171 3.15 -32.96 14.07
C LYS A 171 3.27 -32.56 15.54
N LEU A 172 3.87 -31.40 15.83
CA LEU A 172 4.01 -30.86 17.18
C LEU A 172 2.64 -30.64 17.83
N ALA A 173 1.70 -29.99 17.12
CA ALA A 173 0.34 -29.78 17.59
C ALA A 173 -0.35 -31.10 18.01
N ARG A 174 -0.18 -32.15 17.20
CA ARG A 174 -0.73 -33.48 17.50
C ARG A 174 -0.04 -34.16 18.68
N SER A 175 1.27 -34.01 18.82
CA SER A 175 2.04 -34.60 19.93
C SER A 175 1.62 -34.05 21.29
N VAL A 176 1.31 -32.75 21.36
CA VAL A 176 0.84 -32.09 22.59
C VAL A 176 -0.68 -32.09 22.75
N ARG A 177 -1.40 -32.78 21.85
CA ARG A 177 -2.88 -32.82 21.79
C ARG A 177 -3.51 -31.41 21.82
N ALA A 178 -2.90 -30.45 21.14
CA ALA A 178 -3.41 -29.09 21.04
C ALA A 178 -4.80 -29.12 20.39
N ASN A 179 -5.76 -28.40 20.97
CA ASN A 179 -7.07 -28.22 20.37
C ASN A 179 -7.01 -27.26 19.16
N ALA A 180 -8.10 -27.17 18.40
CA ALA A 180 -8.15 -26.36 17.18
C ALA A 180 -7.85 -24.88 17.43
N TRP A 181 -8.36 -24.32 18.54
CA TRP A 181 -8.14 -22.93 18.91
C TRP A 181 -6.69 -22.66 19.32
N GLN A 182 -6.09 -23.56 20.11
CA GLN A 182 -4.69 -23.50 20.49
C GLN A 182 -3.77 -23.59 19.27
N THR A 183 -4.07 -24.50 18.34
CA THR A 183 -3.34 -24.64 17.08
C THR A 183 -3.46 -23.36 16.24
N LEU A 184 -4.66 -22.77 16.16
CA LEU A 184 -4.87 -21.53 15.42
C LEU A 184 -4.05 -20.38 16.01
N VAL A 185 -4.24 -20.09 17.30
CA VAL A 185 -3.67 -18.90 17.95
C VAL A 185 -2.16 -19.02 18.20
N HIS A 186 -1.65 -20.20 18.56
CA HIS A 186 -0.25 -20.36 18.99
C HIS A 186 0.67 -20.91 17.90
N ILE A 187 0.12 -21.50 16.84
CA ILE A 187 0.93 -22.12 15.77
C ILE A 187 0.66 -21.42 14.44
N ILE A 188 -0.60 -21.40 13.99
CA ILE A 188 -0.94 -20.92 12.64
C ILE A 188 -0.75 -19.40 12.54
N ILE A 189 -1.43 -18.61 13.37
CA ILE A 189 -1.37 -17.13 13.32
C ILE A 189 0.07 -16.61 13.45
N PRO A 190 0.91 -17.10 14.39
CA PRO A 190 2.31 -16.67 14.48
C PRO A 190 3.17 -17.09 13.28
N ALA A 191 2.88 -18.25 12.67
CA ALA A 191 3.60 -18.75 11.49
C ALA A 191 3.26 -17.95 10.23
N ILE A 192 2.00 -17.54 10.05
CA ILE A 192 1.54 -16.81 8.86
C ILE A 192 1.57 -15.29 9.01
N ARG A 193 2.14 -14.76 10.10
CA ARG A 193 2.16 -13.32 10.39
C ARG A 193 2.66 -12.48 9.20
N ARG A 194 3.71 -12.95 8.51
CA ARG A 194 4.30 -12.26 7.35
C ARG A 194 3.35 -12.27 6.14
N PRO A 195 2.88 -13.43 5.66
CA PRO A 195 1.84 -13.47 4.62
C PRO A 195 0.60 -12.63 4.97
N LEU A 196 0.11 -12.69 6.20
CA LEU A 196 -1.05 -11.92 6.65
C LEU A 196 -0.78 -10.41 6.52
N LEU A 197 0.36 -9.91 7.02
CA LEU A 197 0.72 -8.50 6.91
C LEU A 197 0.93 -8.05 5.46
N THR A 198 1.53 -8.89 4.61
CA THR A 198 1.63 -8.64 3.17
C THR A 198 0.25 -8.48 2.55
N GLY A 199 -0.67 -9.39 2.84
CA GLY A 199 -2.06 -9.32 2.38
C GLY A 199 -2.75 -8.04 2.82
N ILE A 200 -2.65 -7.70 4.11
CA ILE A 200 -3.23 -6.48 4.70
C ILE A 200 -2.67 -5.22 4.03
N ARG A 201 -1.35 -5.16 3.79
CA ARG A 201 -0.70 -4.02 3.15
C ARG A 201 -1.24 -3.80 1.74
N LEU A 202 -1.35 -4.88 0.95
CA LEU A 202 -1.92 -4.82 -0.39
C LEU A 202 -3.40 -4.41 -0.35
N ALA A 203 -4.14 -4.89 0.66
CA ALA A 203 -5.55 -4.59 0.83
C ALA A 203 -5.84 -3.11 1.06
N VAL A 204 -4.99 -2.39 1.79
CA VAL A 204 -5.14 -0.93 1.98
C VAL A 204 -5.09 -0.20 0.66
N SER A 205 -4.01 -0.40 -0.11
CA SER A 205 -3.80 0.32 -1.36
C SER A 205 -4.91 -0.01 -2.36
N LEU A 206 -5.32 -1.27 -2.44
CA LEU A 206 -6.39 -1.72 -3.31
C LEU A 206 -7.78 -1.26 -2.84
N ALA A 207 -8.02 -1.11 -1.53
CA ALA A 207 -9.26 -0.53 -1.01
C ALA A 207 -9.42 0.92 -1.49
N VAL A 208 -8.34 1.72 -1.44
CA VAL A 208 -8.34 3.10 -1.97
C VAL A 208 -8.69 3.08 -3.45
N VAL A 209 -8.05 2.23 -4.25
CA VAL A 209 -8.33 2.10 -5.68
C VAL A 209 -9.81 1.74 -5.92
N GLY A 210 -10.33 0.73 -5.22
CA GLY A 210 -11.72 0.29 -5.37
C GLY A 210 -12.74 1.37 -5.03
N VAL A 211 -12.51 2.12 -3.93
CA VAL A 211 -13.38 3.23 -3.53
C VAL A 211 -13.27 4.38 -4.52
N VAL A 212 -12.08 4.88 -4.83
CA VAL A 212 -11.91 6.04 -5.73
C VAL A 212 -12.51 5.77 -7.11
N LEU A 213 -12.25 4.58 -7.68
CA LEU A 213 -12.83 4.20 -8.97
C LEU A 213 -14.36 4.10 -8.90
N SER A 214 -14.93 3.63 -7.80
CA SER A 214 -16.39 3.60 -7.61
C SER A 214 -17.01 5.00 -7.50
N GLU A 215 -16.27 5.95 -6.91
CA GLU A 215 -16.72 7.33 -6.76
C GLU A 215 -16.82 8.06 -8.12
N PHE A 216 -16.09 7.60 -9.15
CA PHE A 216 -16.19 8.16 -10.51
C PHE A 216 -17.58 7.96 -11.13
N PHE A 217 -18.20 6.79 -10.94
CA PHE A 217 -19.35 6.41 -11.78
C PHE A 217 -20.68 7.03 -11.33
N ALA A 218 -21.01 6.98 -10.04
CA ALA A 218 -22.39 7.28 -9.61
C ALA A 218 -22.50 7.78 -8.17
N THR A 219 -21.43 8.32 -7.59
CA THR A 219 -21.48 8.81 -6.21
C THR A 219 -21.72 10.32 -6.16
N ARG A 220 -22.39 10.79 -5.10
CA ARG A 220 -22.66 12.23 -4.88
C ARG A 220 -21.58 12.95 -4.07
N ARG A 221 -20.69 12.21 -3.38
CA ARG A 221 -19.68 12.72 -2.45
C ARG A 221 -18.42 11.86 -2.47
N GLY A 222 -17.25 12.48 -2.40
CA GLY A 222 -15.95 11.82 -2.38
C GLY A 222 -14.93 12.47 -3.31
N LEU A 223 -13.64 12.27 -3.03
CA LEU A 223 -12.54 12.83 -3.81
C LEU A 223 -12.48 12.27 -5.23
N GLY A 224 -12.88 11.01 -5.45
CA GLY A 224 -12.94 10.47 -6.81
C GLY A 224 -13.93 11.25 -7.69
N ARG A 225 -15.08 11.63 -7.13
CA ARG A 225 -16.03 12.52 -7.81
C ARG A 225 -15.42 13.89 -8.09
N VAL A 226 -14.65 14.46 -7.15
CA VAL A 226 -13.97 15.75 -7.35
C VAL A 226 -12.97 15.67 -8.51
N VAL A 227 -12.19 14.58 -8.61
CA VAL A 227 -11.29 14.35 -9.76
C VAL A 227 -12.07 14.33 -11.07
N LEU A 228 -13.16 13.56 -11.14
CA LEU A 228 -13.94 13.45 -12.38
C LEU A 228 -14.64 14.76 -12.74
N GLN A 229 -15.13 15.50 -11.75
CA GLN A 229 -15.74 16.81 -11.96
C GLN A 229 -14.70 17.81 -12.46
N ALA A 230 -13.51 17.87 -11.87
CA ALA A 230 -12.44 18.74 -12.32
C ALA A 230 -12.03 18.42 -13.77
N TYR A 231 -11.92 17.13 -14.11
CA TYR A 231 -11.70 16.67 -15.48
C TYR A 231 -12.78 17.15 -16.45
N SER A 232 -14.08 17.01 -16.08
CA SER A 232 -15.18 17.38 -16.97
C SER A 232 -15.31 18.89 -17.20
N HIS A 233 -14.78 19.71 -16.28
CA HIS A 233 -14.76 21.17 -16.39
C HIS A 233 -13.43 21.72 -16.98
N GLY A 234 -12.47 20.85 -17.32
CA GLY A 234 -11.15 21.26 -17.79
C GLY A 234 -10.26 21.89 -16.70
N ASP A 235 -10.62 21.74 -15.43
CA ASP A 235 -9.82 22.19 -14.29
C ASP A 235 -8.76 21.14 -13.94
N TYR A 236 -7.76 21.02 -14.82
CA TYR A 236 -6.64 20.11 -14.62
C TYR A 236 -5.80 20.40 -13.35
N PRO A 237 -5.56 21.67 -12.94
CA PRO A 237 -4.94 21.97 -11.65
C PRO A 237 -5.63 21.28 -10.46
N SER A 238 -6.96 21.41 -10.34
CA SER A 238 -7.70 20.79 -9.24
C SER A 238 -7.76 19.25 -9.36
N MET A 239 -7.85 18.74 -10.59
CA MET A 239 -7.80 17.31 -10.87
C MET A 239 -6.48 16.68 -10.38
N VAL A 240 -5.34 17.23 -10.81
CA VAL A 240 -4.01 16.72 -10.46
C VAL A 240 -3.71 16.93 -8.98
N ALA A 241 -4.11 18.06 -8.40
CA ALA A 241 -3.98 18.30 -6.96
C ALA A 241 -4.70 17.22 -6.13
N THR A 242 -5.93 16.87 -6.53
CA THR A 242 -6.72 15.85 -5.82
C THR A 242 -6.15 14.45 -6.03
N ILE A 243 -5.68 14.12 -7.24
CA ILE A 243 -4.97 12.85 -7.50
C ILE A 243 -3.70 12.75 -6.65
N MET A 244 -2.90 13.82 -6.57
CA MET A 244 -1.71 13.88 -5.73
C MET A 244 -2.05 13.64 -4.26
N LEU A 245 -3.09 14.29 -3.73
CA LEU A 245 -3.55 14.06 -2.37
C LEU A 245 -3.92 12.59 -2.12
N LEU A 246 -4.68 11.96 -3.02
CA LEU A 246 -5.05 10.55 -2.92
C LEU A 246 -3.82 9.62 -2.93
N ILE A 247 -2.84 9.91 -3.78
CA ILE A 247 -1.58 9.15 -3.84
C ILE A 247 -0.79 9.33 -2.54
N THR A 248 -0.64 10.57 -2.05
CA THR A 248 0.08 10.87 -0.81
C THR A 248 -0.56 10.17 0.38
N ILE A 249 -1.89 10.19 0.50
CA ILE A 249 -2.61 9.49 1.57
C ILE A 249 -2.41 7.97 1.45
N SER A 250 -2.64 7.39 0.28
CA SER A 250 -2.49 5.94 0.06
C SER A 250 -1.07 5.45 0.37
N PHE A 251 -0.06 6.20 -0.09
CA PHE A 251 1.34 5.91 0.17
C PHE A 251 1.69 6.10 1.65
N GLY A 252 1.19 7.16 2.29
CA GLY A 252 1.36 7.42 3.72
C GLY A 252 0.83 6.28 4.59
N ILE A 253 -0.39 5.79 4.32
CA ILE A 253 -0.97 4.65 5.05
C ILE A 253 -0.11 3.39 4.81
N SER A 254 0.31 3.15 3.58
CA SER A 254 1.13 1.99 3.21
C SER A 254 2.48 2.00 3.92
N ILE A 255 3.13 3.16 4.03
CA ILE A 255 4.39 3.33 4.79
C ILE A 255 4.15 3.14 6.29
N ALA A 256 3.11 3.76 6.85
CA ALA A 256 2.81 3.65 8.27
C ALA A 256 2.64 2.19 8.70
N LEU A 257 1.92 1.40 7.89
CA LEU A 257 1.77 -0.04 8.12
C LEU A 257 3.10 -0.80 7.99
N TRP A 258 3.92 -0.47 6.99
CA TRP A 258 5.23 -1.10 6.82
C TRP A 258 6.20 -0.79 7.98
N GLN A 259 6.19 0.45 8.48
CA GLN A 259 6.98 0.84 9.65
C GLN A 259 6.49 0.13 10.91
N TRP A 260 5.18 0.00 11.08
CA TRP A 260 4.59 -0.74 12.19
C TRP A 260 5.00 -2.22 12.16
N GLU A 261 4.98 -2.85 10.99
CA GLU A 261 5.47 -4.22 10.81
C GLU A 261 6.96 -4.36 11.18
N LYS A 262 7.80 -3.42 10.75
CA LYS A 262 9.23 -3.45 11.10
C LYS A 262 9.49 -3.35 12.61
N ARG A 263 8.64 -2.66 13.37
CA ARG A 263 8.78 -2.54 14.83
C ARG A 263 8.38 -3.80 15.57
N LEU A 264 7.63 -4.70 14.93
CA LEU A 264 7.23 -6.00 15.49
C LEU A 264 8.28 -7.10 15.22
N HIS A 265 9.46 -6.72 14.71
CA HIS A 265 10.61 -7.57 14.43
C HIS A 265 11.85 -7.05 15.16
#